data_AF-A0AA40HQM4-F1
#
_entry.id   AF-A0AA40HQM4-F1
#
_cell.length_a   1.000
_cell.length_b   1.000
_cell.length_c   1.000
_cell.angle_alpha   90.00
_cell.angle_beta   90.00
_cell.angle_gamma   90.00
#
_symmetry.space_group_name_H-M   'P 1'
#
loop_
_entity.id
_entity.type
_entity.pdbx_description
1 polymer ?
#
loop_
_entity_poly.entity_id
_entity_poly.type
_entity_poly.pdbx_seq_one_letter_code
_entity_poly.pdbx_strand_id
1 'polypeptide(L)'
;MWKRLSHELELRGKRLEEALRAQQFYRDAAEAEAWMGEQELHMMGQEKAKDELSAQAEVKKHQVLEQALADYAQTIHQLAASSQDMIDHDHPESTRISIRQAQVDKLYAGLKELAGERRERLQEHLRLCQLRRELDDLEQWIQERRWWQPPTSWARTTST
;
A
#
# COMPACT_ATOMS: atom_id res chain seq x y z
N MET A 1 4.77 -3.15 60.83
CA MET A 1 5.03 -1.88 60.11
C MET A 1 5.78 -2.10 58.80
N TRP A 2 6.94 -2.77 58.79
CA TRP A 2 7.73 -3.07 57.58
C TRP A 2 6.99 -3.88 56.50
N LYS A 3 6.28 -4.96 56.89
CA LYS A 3 5.53 -5.80 55.94
C LYS A 3 4.48 -5.03 55.13
N ARG A 4 3.81 -4.06 55.75
CA ARG A 4 2.82 -3.21 55.07
C ARG A 4 3.48 -2.28 54.05
N LEU A 5 4.61 -1.67 54.42
CA LEU A 5 5.38 -0.80 53.53
C LEU A 5 5.91 -1.59 52.31
N SER A 6 6.44 -2.80 52.54
CA SER A 6 6.90 -3.69 51.46
C SER A 6 5.77 -4.02 50.49
N HIS A 7 4.60 -4.38 51.02
CA HIS A 7 3.43 -4.70 50.20
C HIS A 7 2.94 -3.50 49.36
N GLU A 8 2.89 -2.30 49.95
CA GLU A 8 2.53 -1.07 49.23
C GLU A 8 3.55 -0.72 48.13
N LEU A 9 4.84 -0.94 48.39
CA LEU A 9 5.90 -0.71 47.41
C LEU A 9 5.77 -1.68 46.22
N GLU A 10 5.52 -2.97 46.49
CA GLU A 10 5.28 -3.98 45.44
C GLU A 10 4.05 -3.63 44.60
N LEU A 11 2.95 -3.24 45.24
CA LEU A 11 1.72 -2.84 44.53
C LEU A 11 1.96 -1.60 43.65
N ARG A 12 2.70 -0.61 44.17
CA ARG A 12 3.08 0.57 43.39
C ARG A 12 3.98 0.19 42.22
N GLY A 13 4.91 -0.73 42.40
CA GLY A 13 5.77 -1.25 41.34
C GLY A 13 4.96 -1.85 40.19
N LYS A 14 4.00 -2.74 40.51
CA LYS A 14 3.10 -3.36 39.52
C LYS A 14 2.30 -2.32 38.73
N ARG A 15 1.68 -1.36 39.44
CA ARG A 15 0.89 -0.29 38.80
C ARG A 15 1.72 0.60 37.86
N LEU A 16 2.99 0.84 38.20
CA LEU A 16 3.90 1.60 37.33
C LEU A 16 4.29 0.79 36.09
N GLU A 17 4.51 -0.51 36.23
CA GLU A 17 4.80 -1.39 35.11
C GLU A 17 3.62 -1.50 34.14
N GLU A 18 2.41 -1.70 34.68
CA GLU A 18 1.14 -1.69 33.91
C GLU A 18 0.97 -0.37 33.15
N ALA A 19 1.12 0.76 33.83
CA ALA A 19 1.02 2.08 33.20
C ALA A 19 2.09 2.30 32.12
N LEU A 20 3.32 1.82 32.33
CA LEU A 20 4.39 1.91 31.34
C LEU A 20 4.06 1.10 30.08
N ARG A 21 3.58 -0.14 30.23
CA ARG A 21 3.18 -0.99 29.10
C ARG A 21 2.05 -0.36 28.30
N ALA A 22 1.02 0.17 28.98
CA ALA A 22 -0.08 0.87 28.32
C ALA A 22 0.41 2.09 27.53
N GLN A 23 1.31 2.90 28.11
CA GLN A 23 1.88 4.05 27.41
C GLN A 23 2.71 3.66 26.18
N GLN A 24 3.51 2.59 26.27
CA GLN A 24 4.25 2.06 25.13
C GLN A 24 3.30 1.64 24.01
N PHE A 25 2.25 0.87 24.33
CA PHE A 25 1.22 0.50 23.37
C PHE A 25 0.58 1.72 22.70
N TYR A 26 0.16 2.73 23.46
CA TYR A 26 -0.49 3.92 22.88
C TYR A 26 0.44 4.71 21.97
N ARG A 27 1.73 4.81 22.32
CA ARG A 27 2.73 5.45 21.47
C ARG A 27 2.90 4.66 20.17
N ASP A 28 3.14 3.36 20.28
CA ASP A 28 3.39 2.50 19.12
C ASP A 28 2.15 2.44 18.20
N ALA A 29 0.95 2.45 18.76
CA ALA A 29 -0.31 2.57 18.00
C ALA A 29 -0.43 3.94 17.29
N ALA A 30 -0.03 5.04 17.94
CA ALA A 30 -0.04 6.36 17.32
C ALA A 30 0.99 6.46 16.18
N GLU A 31 2.16 5.85 16.33
CA GLU A 31 3.16 5.75 15.26
C GLU A 31 2.64 4.95 14.07
N ALA A 32 1.94 3.83 14.33
CA ALA A 32 1.29 3.06 13.27
C ALA A 32 0.21 3.85 12.53
N GLU A 33 -0.64 4.59 13.26
CA GLU A 33 -1.65 5.44 12.64
C GLU A 33 -1.04 6.56 11.79
N ALA A 34 0.01 7.22 12.29
CA ALA A 34 0.72 8.26 11.54
C ALA A 34 1.33 7.70 10.25
N TRP A 35 2.01 6.55 10.35
CA TRP A 35 2.59 5.88 9.19
C TRP A 35 1.52 5.49 8.16
N MET A 36 0.38 4.93 8.60
CA MET A 36 -0.72 4.58 7.71
C MET A 36 -1.31 5.81 7.01
N GLY A 37 -1.47 6.93 7.72
CA GLY A 37 -1.93 8.20 7.14
C GLY A 37 -0.98 8.75 6.08
N GLU A 38 0.33 8.61 6.28
CA GLU A 38 1.33 8.98 5.27
C GLU A 38 1.22 8.09 4.02
N GLN A 39 1.03 6.78 4.18
CA GLN A 39 0.84 5.87 3.04
C GLN A 39 -0.46 6.16 2.28
N GLU A 40 -1.53 6.45 3.00
CA GLU A 40 -2.82 6.85 2.41
C GLU A 40 -2.66 8.11 1.54
N LEU A 41 -1.96 9.13 2.06
CA LEU A 41 -1.71 10.36 1.31
C LEU A 41 -0.90 10.11 0.03
N HIS A 42 0.14 9.26 0.08
CA HIS A 42 0.86 8.84 -1.12
C HIS A 42 -0.05 8.13 -2.12
N MET A 43 -1.02 7.34 -1.63
CA MET A 43 -1.98 6.61 -2.46
C MET A 43 -3.06 7.48 -3.11
N MET A 44 -3.35 8.67 -2.57
CA MET A 44 -4.29 9.63 -3.18
C MET A 44 -3.76 10.35 -4.43
N GLY A 45 -2.47 10.18 -4.78
CA GLY A 45 -1.90 10.73 -6.01
C GLY A 45 -2.59 10.23 -7.30
N GLN A 46 -2.89 11.14 -8.22
CA GLN A 46 -3.49 10.81 -9.52
C GLN A 46 -2.48 10.23 -10.52
N GLU A 47 -2.97 9.34 -11.37
CA GLU A 47 -2.24 8.78 -12.52
C GLU A 47 -2.03 9.84 -13.60
N LYS A 48 -0.77 10.14 -13.95
CA LYS A 48 -0.41 11.18 -14.93
C LYS A 48 0.52 10.69 -16.03
N ALA A 49 0.71 9.37 -16.13
CA ALA A 49 1.62 8.79 -17.13
C ALA A 49 1.06 9.02 -18.56
N LYS A 50 1.91 9.51 -19.46
CA LYS A 50 1.51 9.84 -20.84
C LYS A 50 1.82 8.71 -21.83
N ASP A 51 2.70 7.80 -21.45
CA ASP A 51 3.28 6.75 -22.29
C ASP A 51 3.41 5.44 -21.50
N GLU A 52 3.56 4.34 -22.24
CA GLU A 52 3.64 3.00 -21.65
C GLU A 52 4.76 2.87 -20.62
N LEU A 53 5.96 3.41 -20.91
CA LEU A 53 7.11 3.33 -20.01
C LEU A 53 6.85 4.03 -18.67
N SER A 54 6.27 5.23 -18.70
CA SER A 54 5.90 5.94 -17.47
C SER A 54 4.79 5.21 -16.70
N ALA A 55 3.81 4.61 -17.40
CA ALA A 55 2.75 3.84 -16.75
C ALA A 55 3.32 2.58 -16.07
N GLN A 56 4.25 1.87 -16.71
CA GLN A 56 4.96 0.74 -16.12
C GLN A 56 5.78 1.16 -14.88
N ALA A 57 6.41 2.34 -14.92
CA ALA A 57 7.16 2.86 -13.78
C ALA A 57 6.25 3.13 -12.56
N GLU A 58 5.07 3.70 -12.77
CA GLU A 58 4.09 3.91 -11.69
C GLU A 58 3.56 2.60 -11.10
N VAL A 59 3.31 1.59 -11.93
CA VAL A 59 2.95 0.23 -11.45
C VAL A 59 4.06 -0.35 -10.58
N LYS A 60 5.33 -0.25 -11.00
CA LYS A 60 6.47 -0.76 -10.20
C LYS A 60 6.61 -0.02 -8.87
N LYS A 61 6.44 1.30 -8.86
CA LYS A 61 6.45 2.09 -7.61
C LYS A 61 5.33 1.63 -6.67
N HIS A 62 4.13 1.39 -7.21
CA HIS A 62 2.99 0.90 -6.43
C HIS A 62 3.24 -0.50 -5.85
N GLN A 63 3.90 -1.39 -6.59
CA GLN A 63 4.30 -2.71 -6.08
C GLN A 63 5.25 -2.62 -4.88
N VAL A 64 6.17 -1.66 -4.87
CA VAL A 64 7.06 -1.41 -3.72
C VAL A 64 6.25 -0.94 -2.51
N LEU A 65 5.24 -0.09 -2.72
CA LEU A 65 4.33 0.34 -1.66
C LEU A 65 3.52 -0.85 -1.11
N GLU A 66 2.97 -1.70 -1.97
CA GLU A 66 2.24 -2.91 -1.53
C GLU A 66 3.13 -3.87 -0.73
N GLN A 67 4.41 -4.00 -1.10
CA GLN A 67 5.37 -4.79 -0.32
C GLN A 67 5.61 -4.17 1.05
N ALA A 68 5.80 -2.84 1.12
CA ALA A 68 5.97 -2.14 2.39
C ALA A 68 4.72 -2.30 3.29
N LEU A 69 3.51 -2.28 2.72
CA LEU A 69 2.28 -2.60 3.45
C LEU A 69 2.30 -4.03 4.00
N ALA A 70 2.72 -5.01 3.20
CA ALA A 70 2.79 -6.40 3.61
C ALA A 70 3.82 -6.61 4.74
N ASP A 71 4.99 -5.98 4.65
CA ASP A 71 6.02 -6.05 5.69
C ASP A 71 5.53 -5.41 7.00
N TYR A 72 4.74 -4.34 6.90
CA TYR A 72 4.16 -3.65 8.06
C TYR A 72 3.11 -4.48 8.81
N ALA A 73 2.57 -5.55 8.19
CA ALA A 73 1.63 -6.45 8.85
C ALA A 73 2.21 -7.02 10.16
N GLN A 74 3.52 -7.26 10.21
CA GLN A 74 4.18 -7.74 11.41
C GLN A 74 4.04 -6.76 12.59
N THR A 75 4.16 -5.46 12.35
CA THR A 75 4.00 -4.42 13.38
C THR A 75 2.57 -4.41 13.91
N ILE A 76 1.57 -4.51 13.03
CA ILE A 76 0.15 -4.57 13.42
C ILE A 76 -0.11 -5.83 14.26
N HIS A 77 0.45 -6.98 13.88
CA HIS A 77 0.35 -8.21 14.66
C HIS A 77 1.02 -8.10 16.03
N GLN A 78 2.16 -7.42 16.14
CA GLN A 78 2.83 -7.18 17.43
C GLN A 78 1.99 -6.27 18.35
N LEU A 79 1.38 -5.22 17.82
CA LEU A 79 0.42 -4.39 18.55
C LEU A 79 -0.79 -5.19 19.04
N ALA A 80 -1.34 -6.04 18.17
CA ALA A 80 -2.46 -6.92 18.51
C ALA A 80 -2.09 -7.93 19.62
N ALA A 81 -0.90 -8.53 19.55
CA ALA A 81 -0.42 -9.44 20.58
C ALA A 81 -0.21 -8.72 21.93
N SER A 82 0.37 -7.51 21.91
CA SER A 82 0.59 -6.69 23.11
C SER A 82 -0.73 -6.25 23.75
N SER A 83 -1.69 -5.80 22.95
CA SER A 83 -3.03 -5.44 23.45
C SER A 83 -3.76 -6.64 24.04
N GLN A 84 -3.72 -7.81 23.37
CA GLN A 84 -4.36 -9.02 23.87
C GLN A 84 -3.71 -9.49 25.19
N ASP A 85 -2.38 -9.47 25.30
CA ASP A 85 -1.68 -9.82 26.54
C ASP A 85 -2.12 -8.93 27.71
N MET A 86 -2.23 -7.61 27.50
CA MET A 86 -2.72 -6.70 28.54
C MET A 86 -4.18 -6.96 28.92
N ILE A 87 -5.03 -7.32 27.95
CA ILE A 87 -6.44 -7.66 28.20
C ILE A 87 -6.56 -8.96 29.00
N ASP A 88 -5.76 -9.98 28.65
CA ASP A 88 -5.78 -11.28 29.31
C ASP A 88 -5.32 -11.20 30.79
N HIS A 89 -4.48 -10.21 31.11
CA HIS A 89 -4.05 -9.91 32.47
C HIS A 89 -4.95 -8.90 33.22
N ASP A 90 -6.16 -8.63 32.72
CA ASP A 90 -7.16 -7.73 33.32
C ASP A 90 -6.63 -6.31 33.57
N HIS A 91 -5.86 -5.78 32.62
CA HIS A 91 -5.30 -4.43 32.73
C HIS A 91 -6.42 -3.40 32.94
N PRO A 92 -6.25 -2.38 33.82
CA PRO A 92 -7.30 -1.40 34.13
C PRO A 92 -7.86 -0.64 32.91
N GLU A 93 -7.07 -0.54 31.84
CA GLU A 93 -7.44 0.14 30.59
C GLU A 93 -7.84 -0.81 29.45
N SER A 94 -8.10 -2.09 29.73
CA SER A 94 -8.38 -3.13 28.72
C SER A 94 -9.42 -2.72 27.67
N THR A 95 -10.53 -2.11 28.10
CA THR A 95 -11.56 -1.61 27.17
C THR A 95 -11.02 -0.56 26.20
N ARG A 96 -10.22 0.39 26.68
CA ARG A 96 -9.65 1.46 25.85
C ARG A 96 -8.60 0.90 24.88
N ILE A 97 -7.77 0.00 25.36
CA ILE A 97 -6.75 -0.71 24.57
C ILE A 97 -7.42 -1.50 23.44
N SER A 98 -8.49 -2.26 23.75
CA SER A 98 -9.25 -3.02 22.76
C SER A 98 -9.87 -2.14 21.66
N ILE A 99 -10.51 -1.02 22.06
CA ILE A 99 -11.07 -0.05 21.09
C ILE A 99 -9.97 0.51 20.19
N ARG A 100 -8.82 0.84 20.77
CA ARG A 100 -7.69 1.42 20.04
C ARG A 100 -7.08 0.42 19.06
N GLN A 101 -6.90 -0.84 19.47
CA GLN A 101 -6.43 -1.90 18.59
C GLN A 101 -7.39 -2.10 17.40
N ALA A 102 -8.70 -2.17 17.66
CA ALA A 102 -9.69 -2.30 16.60
C ALA A 102 -9.67 -1.14 15.60
N GLN A 103 -9.37 0.09 16.06
CA GLN A 103 -9.17 1.24 15.18
C GLN A 103 -7.95 1.06 14.27
N VAL A 104 -6.82 0.66 14.82
CA VAL A 104 -5.58 0.38 14.06
C VAL A 104 -5.84 -0.71 13.01
N ASP A 105 -6.49 -1.81 13.39
CA ASP A 105 -6.81 -2.91 12.49
C ASP A 105 -7.73 -2.46 11.34
N LYS A 106 -8.74 -1.64 11.66
CA LYS A 106 -9.66 -1.08 10.66
C LYS A 106 -8.94 -0.17 9.67
N LEU A 107 -8.06 0.71 10.14
CA LEU A 107 -7.28 1.60 9.30
C LEU A 107 -6.36 0.79 8.36
N TYR A 108 -5.68 -0.22 8.90
CA TYR A 108 -4.79 -1.07 8.11
C TYR A 108 -5.55 -1.88 7.05
N ALA A 109 -6.72 -2.42 7.39
CA ALA A 109 -7.59 -3.11 6.44
C ALA A 109 -8.04 -2.17 5.30
N GLY A 110 -8.51 -0.97 5.64
CA GLY A 110 -8.92 0.03 4.63
C GLY A 110 -7.74 0.48 3.74
N LEU A 111 -6.55 0.59 4.30
CA LEU A 111 -5.34 0.92 3.55
C LEU A 111 -4.98 -0.17 2.52
N LYS A 112 -5.16 -1.45 2.87
CA LYS A 112 -4.96 -2.58 1.94
C LYS A 112 -6.01 -2.59 0.84
N GLU A 113 -7.26 -2.28 1.15
CA GLU A 113 -8.33 -2.15 0.15
C GLU A 113 -8.01 -1.03 -0.84
N LEU A 114 -7.66 0.16 -0.35
CA LEU A 114 -7.25 1.30 -1.17
C LEU A 114 -6.04 0.97 -2.07
N ALA A 115 -5.06 0.25 -1.54
CA ALA A 115 -3.90 -0.20 -2.31
C ALA A 115 -4.31 -1.16 -3.44
N GLY A 116 -5.26 -2.06 -3.17
CA GLY A 116 -5.84 -2.97 -4.16
C GLY A 116 -6.58 -2.23 -5.28
N GLU A 117 -7.46 -1.30 -4.92
CA GLU A 117 -8.20 -0.47 -5.89
C GLU A 117 -7.26 0.36 -6.77
N ARG A 118 -6.24 0.99 -6.16
CA ARG A 118 -5.24 1.75 -6.92
C ARG A 118 -4.43 0.86 -7.86
N ARG A 119 -4.09 -0.36 -7.44
CA ARG A 119 -3.40 -1.33 -8.31
C ARG A 119 -4.25 -1.65 -9.54
N GLU A 120 -5.54 -1.91 -9.37
CA GLU A 120 -6.45 -2.21 -10.48
C GLU A 120 -6.53 -1.05 -11.48
N ARG A 121 -6.67 0.19 -10.98
CA ARG A 121 -6.65 1.39 -11.84
C ARG A 121 -5.33 1.55 -12.60
N LEU A 122 -4.19 1.40 -11.91
CA LEU A 122 -2.86 1.51 -12.53
C LEU A 122 -2.66 0.45 -13.61
N GLN A 123 -3.13 -0.78 -13.38
CA GLN A 123 -3.08 -1.85 -14.37
C GLN A 123 -3.96 -1.55 -15.59
N GLU A 124 -5.16 -1.03 -15.37
CA GLU A 124 -6.05 -0.64 -16.46
C GLU A 124 -5.46 0.52 -17.28
N HIS A 125 -4.90 1.53 -16.60
CA HIS A 125 -4.19 2.63 -17.26
C HIS A 125 -3.01 2.13 -18.09
N LEU A 126 -2.23 1.17 -17.58
CA LEU A 126 -1.13 0.55 -18.33
C LEU A 126 -1.63 -0.16 -19.59
N ARG A 127 -2.72 -0.93 -19.50
CA ARG A 127 -3.33 -1.60 -20.66
C ARG A 127 -3.76 -0.60 -21.73
N LEU A 128 -4.35 0.53 -21.33
CA LEU A 128 -4.71 1.60 -22.26
C LEU A 128 -3.48 2.19 -22.97
N CYS A 129 -2.38 2.40 -22.25
CA CYS A 129 -1.13 2.86 -22.85
C CYS A 129 -0.54 1.84 -23.85
N GLN A 130 -0.61 0.55 -23.53
CA GLN A 130 -0.16 -0.54 -24.40
C GLN A 130 -0.98 -0.58 -25.69
N LEU A 131 -2.32 -0.57 -25.56
CA LEU A 131 -3.22 -0.56 -26.71
C LEU A 131 -2.98 0.66 -27.61
N ARG A 132 -2.76 1.84 -27.03
CA ARG A 132 -2.44 3.05 -27.80
C ARG A 132 -1.16 2.87 -28.62
N ARG A 133 -0.08 2.35 -28.00
CA ARG A 133 1.18 2.09 -28.71
C ARG A 133 0.99 1.08 -29.84
N GLU A 134 0.25 0.02 -29.61
CA GLU A 134 -0.04 -1.00 -30.64
C GLU A 134 -0.86 -0.43 -31.81
N LEU A 135 -1.81 0.46 -31.53
CA LEU A 135 -2.57 1.16 -32.58
C LEU A 135 -1.65 2.08 -33.40
N ASP A 136 -0.79 2.85 -32.73
CA ASP A 136 0.17 3.74 -33.40
C ASP A 136 1.13 2.93 -34.32
N ASP A 137 1.63 1.78 -33.85
CA ASP A 137 2.47 0.86 -34.64
C ASP A 137 1.73 0.33 -35.89
N LEU A 138 0.46 -0.06 -35.73
CA LEU A 138 -0.36 -0.55 -36.84
C LEU A 138 -0.68 0.54 -37.85
N GLU A 139 -1.01 1.74 -37.37
CA GLU A 139 -1.23 2.90 -38.24
C GLU A 139 0.03 3.21 -39.05
N GLN A 140 1.19 3.22 -38.41
CA GLN A 140 2.47 3.42 -39.09
C GLN A 140 2.69 2.35 -40.16
N TRP A 141 2.48 1.07 -39.83
CA TRP A 141 2.61 -0.03 -40.79
C TRP A 141 1.66 0.08 -41.98
N ILE A 142 0.41 0.51 -41.75
CA ILE A 142 -0.57 0.74 -42.82
C ILE A 142 -0.09 1.87 -43.73
N GLN A 143 0.41 2.96 -43.15
CA GLN A 143 0.98 4.05 -43.94
C GLN A 143 2.15 3.56 -44.79
N GLU A 144 3.11 2.86 -44.20
CA GLU A 144 4.27 2.29 -44.90
C GLU A 144 3.87 1.42 -46.10
N ARG A 145 2.85 0.57 -45.95
CA ARG A 145 2.31 -0.23 -47.06
C ARG A 145 1.61 0.60 -48.13
N ARG A 146 0.93 1.67 -47.74
CA ARG A 146 0.27 2.59 -48.67
C ARG A 146 1.28 3.38 -49.52
N TRP A 147 2.46 3.64 -48.98
CA TRP A 147 3.58 4.26 -49.69
C TRP A 147 4.32 3.29 -50.62
N TRP A 148 4.18 1.98 -50.42
CA TRP A 148 4.73 0.97 -51.31
C TRP A 148 3.85 0.82 -52.56
N GLN A 149 4.15 1.59 -53.62
CA GLN A 149 3.73 1.24 -54.98
C GLN A 149 4.87 0.50 -55.69
N PRO A 150 4.65 -0.71 -56.23
CA PRO A 150 5.66 -1.37 -57.03
C PRO A 150 5.96 -0.51 -58.27
N PRO A 151 7.23 -0.43 -58.74
CA PRO A 151 7.54 0.21 -60.01
C PRO A 151 6.67 -0.43 -61.10
N THR A 152 5.83 0.36 -61.76
CA THR A 152 5.11 -0.08 -62.96
C THR A 152 6.10 -0.21 -64.12
N SER A 153 6.90 -1.28 -64.12
CA SER A 153 7.77 -1.66 -65.21
C SER A 153 7.36 -3.02 -65.78
N TRP A 154 6.25 -3.04 -66.54
CA TRP A 154 6.03 -4.03 -67.61
C TRP A 154 4.99 -3.60 -68.66
N ALA A 155 4.43 -2.39 -68.59
CA ALA A 155 3.54 -1.91 -69.64
C ALA A 155 4.34 -1.36 -70.84
N ARG A 156 4.57 -2.26 -71.82
CA ARG A 156 4.88 -2.02 -73.24
C ARG A 156 6.35 -1.82 -73.64
N THR A 157 7.06 -2.94 -73.78
CA THR A 157 8.01 -3.14 -74.89
C THR A 157 7.75 -4.48 -75.57
N THR A 158 6.93 -4.48 -76.61
CA THR A 158 6.96 -5.38 -77.79
C THR A 158 6.19 -4.64 -78.90
N SER A 159 6.90 -4.12 -79.90
CA SER A 159 7.03 -4.69 -81.27
C SER A 159 5.70 -4.60 -82.03
N THR A 160 5.53 -3.95 -83.19
CA THR A 160 6.42 -3.50 -84.28
C THR A 160 5.63 -2.46 -85.08
#